data_AF-A0A838BCN8-F1
#
_entry.id   AF-A0A838BCN8-F1
#
_cell.length_a   1.000
_cell.length_b   1.000
_cell.length_c   1.000
_cell.angle_alpha   90.00
_cell.angle_beta   90.00
_cell.angle_gamma   90.00
#
_symmetry.space_group_name_H-M   'P 1'
#
loop_
_entity.id
_entity.type
_entity.pdbx_description
1 polymer ?
#
loop_
_entity_poly.entity_id
_entity_poly.type
_entity_poly.pdbx_seq_one_letter_code
_entity_poly.pdbx_strand_id
1 'polypeptide(L)' 'MSDLEALQKNVRRLQSRAGNAKMALHDLAEDLPVNWTEIKAVAEKTFDAFAELHAAKTELAAWERSQ' A
#
# COMPACT_ATOMS: atom_id res chain seq x y z
N MET A 1 -11.21 17.68 -12.61
CA MET A 1 -10.47 16.42 -12.63
C MET A 1 -11.41 15.37 -13.16
N SER A 2 -11.01 14.63 -14.19
CA SER A 2 -11.80 13.49 -14.65
C SER A 2 -11.75 12.36 -13.61
N ASP A 3 -12.71 11.45 -13.64
CA ASP A 3 -12.73 10.29 -12.74
C ASP A 3 -11.46 9.42 -12.91
N LEU A 4 -10.92 9.34 -14.13
CA LEU A 4 -9.64 8.69 -14.41
C LEU A 4 -8.46 9.36 -13.69
N GLU A 5 -8.36 10.69 -13.77
CA GLU A 5 -7.29 11.43 -13.10
C GLU A 5 -7.34 11.21 -11.58
N ALA A 6 -8.54 11.14 -11.00
CA ALA A 6 -8.74 10.85 -9.59
C ALA A 6 -8.28 9.43 -9.23
N LEU A 7 -8.67 8.42 -10.01
CA LEU A 7 -8.26 7.02 -9.81
C LEU A 7 -6.73 6.85 -9.93
N GLN A 8 -6.12 7.42 -10.96
CA GLN A 8 -4.67 7.36 -11.15
C GLN A 8 -3.91 8.07 -10.02
N LYS A 9 -4.39 9.23 -9.57
CA LYS A 9 -3.81 9.94 -8.41
C LYS A 9 -3.92 9.11 -7.14
N ASN A 10 -5.05 8.43 -6.92
CA ASN A 10 -5.24 7.56 -5.77
C ASN A 10 -4.27 6.37 -5.79
N VAL A 11 -4.12 5.69 -6.94
CA VAL A 11 -3.17 4.58 -7.09
C VAL A 11 -1.74 5.03 -6.79
N ARG A 12 -1.29 6.18 -7.33
CA ARG A 12 0.06 6.70 -7.07
C ARG A 12 0.30 6.98 -5.59
N ARG A 13 -0.69 7.58 -4.90
CA ARG A 13 -0.63 7.83 -3.45
C ARG A 13 -0.50 6.52 -2.68
N LEU A 14 -1.30 5.51 -3.04
CA LEU A 14 -1.26 4.19 -2.38
C LEU A 14 0.04 3.43 -2.68
N GLN A 15 0.64 3.59 -3.87
CA GLN A 15 1.95 3.01 -4.19
C GLN A 15 3.04 3.55 -3.26
N SER A 16 3.07 4.86 -3.03
CA SER A 16 4.04 5.46 -2.09
C SER A 16 3.80 4.96 -0.67
N ARG A 17 2.54 4.90 -0.21
CA ARG A 17 2.19 4.35 1.12
C ARG A 17 2.66 2.91 1.28
N ALA A 18 2.37 2.04 0.31
CA ALA A 18 2.77 0.63 0.35
C ALA A 18 4.30 0.47 0.31
N GLY A 19 5.01 1.30 -0.47
CA GLY A 19 6.47 1.34 -0.48
C GLY A 19 7.07 1.71 0.88
N ASN A 20 6.54 2.74 1.53
CA ASN A 20 6.99 3.15 2.87
C ASN A 20 6.70 2.07 3.93
N ALA A 21 5.52 1.45 3.89
CA ALA A 21 5.17 0.38 4.82
C ALA A 21 6.07 -0.85 4.63
N LYS A 22 6.38 -1.21 3.38
CA LYS A 22 7.36 -2.27 3.05
C LYS A 22 8.73 -1.97 3.67
N MET A 23 9.23 -0.74 3.53
CA MET A 23 10.52 -0.37 4.10
C MET A 23 10.50 -0.43 5.63
N ALA A 24 9.45 0.07 6.28
CA ALA A 24 9.32 -0.02 7.73
C ALA A 24 9.31 -1.48 8.24
N LEU A 25 8.63 -2.39 7.51
CA LEU A 25 8.64 -3.81 7.86
C LEU A 25 10.01 -4.46 7.63
N HIS A 26 10.71 -4.09 6.56
CA HIS A 26 12.07 -4.54 6.28
C HIS A 26 13.02 -4.15 7.41
N ASP A 27 13.05 -2.86 7.76
CA ASP A 27 13.95 -2.33 8.77
C ASP A 27 13.66 -2.95 10.15
N LEU A 28 12.37 -3.11 10.50
CA LEU A 28 11.98 -3.80 11.73
C LEU A 28 12.49 -5.25 11.78
N ALA A 29 12.46 -5.96 10.66
CA ALA A 29 12.90 -7.36 10.59
C ALA A 29 14.43 -7.50 10.69
N GLU A 30 15.18 -6.54 10.13
CA GLU A 30 16.65 -6.51 10.23
C GLU A 30 17.13 -6.24 11.66
N ASP A 31 16.39 -5.42 12.43
CA ASP A 31 16.77 -4.98 13.76
C ASP A 31 16.41 -5.95 14.91
N LEU A 32 15.76 -7.09 14.61
CA LEU A 32 15.34 -8.03 15.65
C LEU A 32 16.54 -8.55 16.48
N PRO A 33 16.41 -8.64 17.82
CA PRO A 33 15.17 -8.59 18.60
C PRO A 33 14.73 -7.19 19.06
N VAL A 34 15.37 -6.12 18.60
CA VAL A 34 14.95 -4.75 18.94
C VAL A 34 13.53 -4.51 18.41
N ASN A 35 12.68 -3.84 19.20
CA ASN A 35 11.29 -3.53 18.84
C ASN A 35 10.40 -4.72 18.43
N TRP A 36 10.72 -5.95 18.86
CA TRP A 36 9.94 -7.15 18.51
C TRP A 36 8.44 -7.07 18.85
N THR A 37 8.06 -6.22 19.81
CA THR A 37 6.66 -5.98 20.19
C THR A 37 5.85 -5.31 19.07
N GLU A 38 6.52 -4.61 18.15
CA GLU A 38 5.89 -3.90 17.03
C GLU A 38 5.62 -4.79 15.81
N ILE A 39 6.12 -6.04 15.80
CA ILE A 39 6.03 -6.96 14.64
C ILE A 39 4.60 -7.04 14.12
N LYS A 40 3.63 -7.29 15.01
CA LYS A 40 2.22 -7.44 14.60
C LYS A 40 1.67 -6.16 14.00
N ALA A 41 1.92 -5.03 14.65
CA ALA A 41 1.39 -3.73 14.23
C ALA A 41 1.98 -3.28 12.88
N VAL A 42 3.29 -3.46 12.67
CA VAL A 42 3.94 -3.08 11.42
C VAL A 42 3.56 -4.03 10.28
N ALA A 43 3.44 -5.34 10.56
CA ALA A 43 2.97 -6.31 9.57
C ALA A 43 1.52 -6.02 9.13
N GLU A 44 0.61 -5.75 10.06
CA GLU A 44 -0.79 -5.41 9.77
C GLU A 44 -0.89 -4.13 8.92
N LYS A 45 -0.21 -3.05 9.32
CA LYS A 45 -0.15 -1.81 8.53
C LYS A 45 0.39 -2.03 7.12
N THR A 46 1.37 -2.92 6.97
CA THR A 46 1.96 -3.25 5.66
C THR A 46 0.96 -4.02 4.81
N PHE A 47 0.31 -5.03 5.39
CA PHE A 47 -0.73 -5.79 4.72
C PHE A 47 -1.85 -4.87 4.21
N ASP A 48 -2.39 -4.00 5.08
CA ASP A 48 -3.48 -3.09 4.72
C ASP A 48 -3.07 -2.14 3.59
N ALA A 49 -1.86 -1.59 3.64
CA ALA A 49 -1.37 -0.71 2.58
C ALA A 49 -1.31 -1.40 1.21
N PHE A 50 -0.89 -2.67 1.17
CA PHE A 50 -0.88 -3.46 -0.06
C PHE A 50 -2.29 -3.89 -0.50
N ALA A 51 -3.16 -4.25 0.44
CA ALA A 51 -4.55 -4.61 0.15
C ALA A 51 -5.31 -3.42 -0.47
N GLU A 52 -5.19 -2.23 0.11
CA GLU A 52 -5.77 -1.00 -0.43
C GLU A 52 -5.19 -0.67 -1.82
N LEU A 53 -3.87 -0.78 -2.00
CA LEU A 53 -3.24 -0.55 -3.30
C LEU A 53 -3.76 -1.55 -4.35
N HIS A 54 -3.91 -2.82 -3.98
CA HIS A 54 -4.44 -3.83 -4.89
C HIS A 54 -5.88 -3.51 -5.29
N ALA A 55 -6.75 -3.17 -4.34
CA ALA A 55 -8.13 -2.77 -4.61
C ALA A 55 -8.20 -1.58 -5.58
N ALA A 56 -7.41 -0.53 -5.35
CA ALA A 56 -7.39 0.65 -6.21
C ALA A 56 -6.88 0.35 -7.63
N LYS A 57 -5.89 -0.54 -7.77
CA LYS A 57 -5.43 -1.00 -9.10
C LYS A 57 -6.51 -1.80 -9.83
N THR A 58 -7.25 -2.64 -9.12
CA THR A 58 -8.35 -3.42 -9.67
C THR A 58 -9.50 -2.51 -10.13
N GLU A 59 -9.83 -1.49 -9.35
CA GLU A 59 -10.83 -0.46 -9.70
C GLU A 59 -10.41 0.31 -10.96
N LEU A 60 -9.16 0.78 -11.02
CA LEU A 60 -8.63 1.47 -12.20
C LEU A 60 -8.70 0.58 -13.46
N ALA A 61 -8.28 -0.68 -13.35
CA ALA A 61 -8.33 -1.63 -14.47
C ALA A 61 -9.77 -1.98 -14.89
N ALA A 62 -10.72 -1.99 -13.96
CA ALA A 62 -12.13 -2.19 -14.28
C ALA A 62 -12.71 -0.97 -15.01
N TRP A 63 -12.38 0.24 -14.55
CA TRP A 63 -12.74 1.48 -15.22
C TRP A 63 -12.21 1.52 -16.65
N GLU A 64 -10.92 1.23 -16.86
CA GLU A 64 -10.26 1.22 -18.18
C GLU A 64 -10.89 0.22 -19.17
N ARG A 65 -11.45 -0.89 -18.69
CA ARG A 65 -12.15 -1.87 -19.54
C ARG A 65 -13.59 -1.47 -19.88
N SER A 66 -14.18 -0.55 -19.11
CA SER A 66 -15.56 -0.10 -19.26
C SER A 66 -15.70 1.15 -20.14
N GLN A 67 -14.57 1.76 -20.52
CA GLN A 67 -14.49 2.86 -21.48
C GLN A 67 -14.24 2.32 -22.89
#